data_AF-A0A402D9F1-F1
#
_entry.id   AF-A0A402D9F1-F1
#
_cell.length_a   1.000
_cell.length_b   1.000
_cell.length_c   1.000
_cell.angle_alpha   90.00
_cell.angle_beta   90.00
_cell.angle_gamma   90.00
#
_symmetry.space_group_name_H-M   'P 1'
#
loop_
_entity.id
_entity.type
_entity.pdbx_description
1 polymer ?
#
loop_
_entity_poly.entity_id
_entity_poly.type
_entity_poly.pdbx_seq_one_letter_code
_entity_poly.pdbx_strand_id
1 'polypeptide(L)'
;MRPYSVDFRQKIIDVWKKEKISIRGLAQRFDVAKSFIQKLLKQYKETGDIRPRPQGGSPPTKLNSEQLIILIEIIEANNDATLEELSELLYEKTQVKVSRATLGRLTQKLNYSFKKKHYTRRKKKVTG
;
A
#
# COMPACT_ATOMS: atom_id res chain seq x y z
N MET A 1 1.90 9.90 -14.10
CA MET A 1 1.58 9.66 -15.53
C MET A 1 0.87 8.32 -15.63
N ARG A 2 -0.29 8.27 -16.32
CA ARG A 2 -1.02 7.01 -16.48
C ARG A 2 -0.21 6.04 -17.36
N PRO A 3 -0.18 4.74 -17.03
CA PRO A 3 0.50 3.75 -17.87
C PRO A 3 -0.22 3.56 -19.20
N TYR A 4 0.53 3.25 -20.27
CA TYR A 4 -0.06 2.75 -21.51
C TYR A 4 -0.85 1.45 -21.26
N SER A 5 -1.94 1.28 -22.03
CA SER A 5 -2.80 0.10 -21.96
C SER A 5 -2.04 -1.19 -22.21
N VAL A 6 -2.57 -2.30 -21.69
CA VAL A 6 -1.98 -3.63 -21.87
C VAL A 6 -1.98 -4.00 -23.35
N ASP A 7 -3.04 -3.68 -24.08
CA ASP A 7 -3.14 -3.98 -25.52
C ASP A 7 -2.06 -3.28 -26.34
N PHE A 8 -1.78 -2.01 -26.03
CA PHE A 8 -0.71 -1.27 -26.69
C PHE A 8 0.67 -1.89 -26.43
N ARG A 9 0.91 -2.29 -25.18
CA ARG A 9 2.14 -2.99 -24.79
C ARG A 9 2.27 -4.35 -25.48
N GLN A 10 1.18 -5.10 -25.57
CA GLN A 10 1.14 -6.40 -26.26
C GLN A 10 1.51 -6.23 -27.72
N LYS A 11 0.94 -5.24 -28.41
CA LYS A 11 1.25 -4.94 -29.82
C LYS A 11 2.74 -4.66 -30.05
N ILE A 12 3.38 -3.94 -29.14
CA ILE A 12 4.83 -3.71 -29.18
C ILE A 12 5.62 -5.01 -29.05
N ILE A 13 5.23 -5.88 -28.11
CA ILE A 13 5.88 -7.19 -27.91
C ILE A 13 5.70 -8.07 -29.15
N ASP A 14 4.51 -8.09 -29.74
CA ASP A 14 4.23 -8.91 -30.93
C ASP A 14 5.08 -8.49 -32.12
N VAL A 15 5.21 -7.17 -32.36
CA VAL A 15 6.10 -6.64 -33.40
C VAL A 15 7.56 -6.97 -33.10
N TRP A 16 8.00 -6.81 -31.84
CA TRP A 16 9.37 -7.14 -31.45
C TRP A 16 9.71 -8.63 -31.60
N LYS A 17 8.73 -9.53 -31.41
CA LYS A 17 8.92 -10.97 -31.61
C LYS A 17 8.98 -11.36 -33.09
N LYS A 18 8.12 -10.76 -33.91
CA LYS A 18 8.00 -11.06 -35.34
C LYS A 18 9.14 -10.46 -36.15
N GLU A 19 9.56 -9.26 -35.77
CA GLU A 19 10.52 -8.45 -36.53
C GLU A 19 11.77 -8.20 -35.68
N LYS A 20 12.97 -8.37 -36.26
CA LYS A 20 14.26 -8.08 -35.57
C LYS A 20 14.55 -6.57 -35.51
N ILE A 21 13.58 -5.75 -35.08
CA ILE A 21 13.72 -4.30 -34.98
C ILE A 21 14.48 -3.93 -33.70
N SER A 22 15.35 -2.93 -33.80
CA SER A 22 16.05 -2.36 -32.64
C SER A 22 15.10 -1.60 -31.71
N ILE A 23 15.51 -1.40 -30.46
CA ILE A 23 14.73 -0.63 -29.49
C ILE A 23 14.44 0.80 -29.97
N ARG A 24 15.39 1.43 -30.68
CA ARG A 24 15.20 2.76 -31.28
C ARG A 24 14.17 2.72 -32.40
N GLY A 25 14.19 1.70 -33.25
CA GLY A 25 13.20 1.54 -34.32
C GLY A 25 11.78 1.33 -33.79
N LEU A 26 11.63 0.54 -32.72
CA LEU A 26 10.33 0.38 -32.04
C LEU A 26 9.84 1.71 -31.45
N ALA A 27 10.72 2.46 -30.79
CA ALA A 27 10.38 3.76 -30.21
C ALA A 27 9.86 4.73 -31.28
N GLN A 28 10.52 4.80 -32.44
CA GLN A 28 10.08 5.62 -33.57
C GLN A 28 8.77 5.12 -34.18
N ARG A 29 8.64 3.80 -34.42
CA ARG A 29 7.44 3.22 -35.06
C ARG A 29 6.17 3.42 -34.25
N PHE A 30 6.28 3.35 -32.92
CA PHE A 30 5.15 3.47 -32.00
C PHE A 30 5.02 4.88 -31.41
N ASP A 31 5.86 5.84 -31.84
CA ASP A 31 5.92 7.21 -31.33
C ASP A 31 5.96 7.30 -29.79
N VAL A 32 6.88 6.54 -29.19
CA VAL A 32 7.05 6.49 -27.74
C VAL A 32 8.51 6.63 -27.33
N ALA A 33 8.73 7.07 -26.10
CA ALA A 33 10.07 7.21 -25.56
C ALA A 33 10.84 5.88 -25.57
N LYS A 34 12.12 5.91 -25.98
CA LYS A 34 13.05 4.77 -25.94
C LYS A 34 13.07 4.09 -24.57
N SER A 35 13.06 4.88 -23.49
CA SER A 35 13.11 4.38 -22.12
C SER A 35 11.90 3.52 -21.76
N PHE A 36 10.72 3.79 -22.32
CA PHE A 36 9.53 2.98 -22.15
C PHE A 36 9.68 1.61 -22.82
N ILE A 37 10.12 1.57 -24.08
CA ILE A 37 10.38 0.31 -24.80
C ILE A 37 11.44 -0.53 -24.06
N GLN A 38 12.54 0.09 -23.61
CA GLN A 38 13.58 -0.61 -22.84
C GLN A 38 13.02 -1.27 -21.58
N LYS A 39 12.22 -0.54 -20.79
CA LYS A 39 11.61 -1.05 -19.56
C LYS A 39 10.60 -2.16 -19.84
N LEU A 40 9.78 -2.01 -20.87
CA LEU A 40 8.79 -3.00 -21.27
C LEU A 40 9.45 -4.32 -21.69
N LEU A 41 10.46 -4.26 -22.57
CA LEU A 41 11.17 -5.45 -23.03
C LEU A 41 11.95 -6.12 -21.90
N LYS A 42 12.56 -5.33 -21.00
CA LYS A 42 13.24 -5.86 -19.81
C LYS A 42 12.27 -6.63 -18.92
N GLN A 43 11.13 -6.02 -18.57
CA GLN A 43 10.10 -6.67 -17.76
C GLN A 43 9.59 -7.95 -18.43
N TYR A 44 9.33 -7.90 -19.74
CA TYR A 44 8.89 -9.07 -20.50
C TYR A 44 9.90 -10.22 -20.47
N LYS A 45 11.20 -9.92 -20.63
CA LYS A 45 12.26 -10.93 -20.56
C LYS A 45 12.45 -11.53 -19.17
N GLU A 46 12.31 -10.71 -18.13
CA GLU A 46 12.53 -11.15 -16.73
C GLU A 46 11.34 -11.92 -16.16
N THR A 47 10.12 -11.52 -16.51
CA THR A 47 8.90 -12.00 -15.82
C THR A 47 7.87 -12.61 -16.76
N GLY A 48 7.99 -12.42 -18.08
CA GLY A 48 6.94 -12.75 -19.05
C GLY A 48 5.72 -11.80 -19.01
N ASP A 49 5.63 -10.92 -18.01
CA ASP A 49 4.50 -9.99 -17.84
C ASP A 49 4.75 -8.67 -18.58
N ILE A 50 3.66 -8.11 -19.12
CA ILE A 50 3.63 -6.82 -19.81
C ILE A 50 2.79 -5.79 -19.07
N ARG A 51 2.03 -6.20 -18.04
CA ARG A 51 1.15 -5.32 -17.28
C ARG A 51 1.96 -4.21 -16.60
N PRO A 52 1.40 -2.99 -16.47
CA PRO A 52 2.04 -1.95 -15.68
C PRO A 52 2.27 -2.45 -14.25
N ARG A 53 3.49 -2.22 -13.75
CA ARG A 53 3.76 -2.41 -12.31
C ARG A 53 2.84 -1.48 -11.51
N PRO A 54 2.40 -1.90 -10.30
CA PRO A 54 1.60 -1.06 -9.42
C PRO A 54 2.26 0.31 -9.26
N GLN A 55 1.53 1.38 -9.62
CA GLN A 55 2.01 2.74 -9.46
C GLN A 55 1.71 3.20 -8.04
N GLY A 56 2.76 3.30 -7.23
CA GLY A 56 2.63 3.69 -5.84
C GLY A 56 1.98 2.63 -4.96
N GLY A 57 1.79 3.00 -3.71
CA GLY A 57 1.33 2.17 -2.62
C GLY A 57 1.85 2.76 -1.32
N SER A 58 1.04 2.77 -0.27
CA SER A 58 1.61 3.03 1.06
C SER A 58 2.64 1.93 1.35
N PRO A 59 3.78 2.27 1.98
CA PRO A 59 4.68 1.27 2.52
C PRO A 59 3.88 0.22 3.31
N PRO A 60 4.34 -1.04 3.33
CA PRO A 60 3.71 -2.05 4.17
C PRO A 60 3.56 -1.49 5.58
N THR A 61 2.38 -1.66 6.16
CA THR A 61 2.11 -1.23 7.54
C THR A 61 3.14 -1.85 8.47
N LYS A 62 3.54 -1.11 9.51
CA LYS A 62 4.51 -1.61 10.52
C LYS A 62 4.09 -2.92 11.20
N LEU A 63 2.81 -3.29 11.09
CA LEU A 63 2.27 -4.52 11.64
C LEU A 63 2.22 -5.60 10.56
N ASN A 64 2.67 -6.80 10.92
CA ASN A 64 2.48 -8.01 10.11
C ASN A 64 1.02 -8.49 10.21
N SER A 65 0.67 -9.52 9.44
CA SER A 65 -0.70 -10.06 9.39
C SER A 65 -1.19 -10.57 10.76
N GLU A 66 -0.32 -11.20 11.56
CA GLU A 66 -0.65 -11.72 12.89
C GLU A 66 -0.93 -10.58 13.89
N GLN A 67 -0.12 -9.54 13.88
CA GLN A 67 -0.27 -8.36 14.72
C GLN A 67 -1.51 -7.54 14.34
N LEU A 68 -1.93 -7.59 13.07
CA LEU A 68 -3.20 -7.01 12.64
C LEU A 68 -4.39 -7.78 13.22
N ILE A 69 -4.33 -9.11 13.31
CA ILE A 69 -5.36 -9.92 13.97
C ILE A 69 -5.43 -9.58 15.46
N ILE A 70 -4.28 -9.54 16.14
CA ILE A 70 -4.21 -9.15 17.56
C ILE A 70 -4.77 -7.74 17.79
N LEU A 71 -4.49 -6.80 16.89
CA LEU A 71 -5.06 -5.45 16.96
C LEU A 71 -6.59 -5.47 16.85
N ILE A 72 -7.15 -6.28 15.95
CA ILE A 72 -8.60 -6.43 15.81
C ILE A 72 -9.22 -6.99 17.10
N GLU A 73 -8.63 -8.05 17.66
CA GLU A 73 -9.10 -8.63 18.93
C GLU A 73 -9.08 -7.60 20.08
N ILE A 74 -8.03 -6.78 20.17
CA ILE A 74 -7.93 -5.73 21.18
C ILE A 74 -9.02 -4.67 20.97
N ILE A 75 -9.26 -4.25 19.73
CA ILE A 75 -10.31 -3.27 19.39
C ILE A 75 -11.70 -3.81 19.72
N GLU A 76 -11.98 -5.08 19.41
CA GLU A 76 -13.27 -5.70 19.70
C GLU A 76 -13.51 -5.88 21.20
N ALA A 77 -12.49 -6.29 21.94
CA ALA A 77 -12.54 -6.40 23.40
C ALA A 77 -12.64 -5.02 24.08
N ASN A 78 -12.12 -3.95 23.46
CA ASN A 78 -12.01 -2.61 24.04
C ASN A 78 -12.56 -1.53 23.09
N ASN A 79 -13.81 -1.67 22.64
CA ASN A 79 -14.41 -0.76 21.65
C ASN A 79 -14.52 0.71 22.11
N ASP A 80 -14.47 0.97 23.42
CA ASP A 80 -14.48 2.32 24.00
C ASP A 80 -13.06 2.87 24.29
N ALA A 81 -11.99 2.10 24.01
CA ALA A 81 -10.61 2.54 24.25
C ALA A 81 -10.14 3.60 23.25
N THR A 82 -9.32 4.51 23.73
CA THR A 82 -8.66 5.52 22.92
C THR A 82 -7.52 4.92 22.08
N LEU A 83 -7.11 5.61 21.02
CA LEU A 83 -5.98 5.19 20.18
C LEU A 83 -4.64 5.11 20.94
N GLU A 84 -4.49 5.82 22.06
CA GLU A 84 -3.31 5.74 22.92
C GLU A 84 -3.33 4.45 23.76
N GLU A 85 -4.46 4.15 24.38
CA GLU A 85 -4.66 2.90 25.14
C GLU A 85 -4.52 1.67 24.23
N LEU A 86 -5.04 1.72 23.01
CA LEU A 86 -4.84 0.64 22.02
C LEU A 86 -3.37 0.46 21.63
N SER A 87 -2.58 1.53 21.63
CA SER A 87 -1.14 1.44 21.38
C SER A 87 -0.40 0.74 22.50
N GLU A 88 -0.78 1.01 23.75
CA GLU A 88 -0.18 0.40 24.93
C GLU A 88 -0.54 -1.08 24.98
N LEU A 89 -1.82 -1.43 24.82
CA LEU A 89 -2.29 -2.81 24.78
C LEU A 89 -1.66 -3.62 23.64
N LEU A 90 -1.50 -3.01 22.46
CA LEU A 90 -0.83 -3.66 21.34
C LEU A 90 0.66 -3.89 21.65
N TYR A 91 1.32 -2.91 22.27
CA TYR A 91 2.72 -3.05 22.68
C TYR A 91 2.91 -4.14 23.73
N GLU A 92 2.02 -4.24 24.72
CA GLU A 92 2.07 -5.29 25.74
C GLU A 92 2.04 -6.70 25.10
N LYS A 93 1.12 -6.91 24.15
CA LYS A 93 0.96 -8.23 23.49
C LYS A 93 1.99 -8.54 22.42
N THR A 94 2.43 -7.54 21.65
CA THR A 94 3.23 -7.77 20.43
C THR A 94 4.66 -7.22 20.50
N GLN A 95 4.96 -6.44 21.53
CA GLN A 95 6.22 -5.69 21.69
C GLN A 95 6.51 -4.72 20.52
N VAL A 96 5.51 -4.42 19.69
CA VAL A 96 5.62 -3.47 18.57
C VAL A 96 5.02 -2.13 18.95
N LYS A 97 5.86 -1.10 18.97
CA LYS A 97 5.42 0.27 19.23
C LYS A 97 4.87 0.90 17.95
N VAL A 98 3.57 1.16 17.94
CA VAL A 98 2.88 1.82 16.83
C VAL A 98 2.48 3.24 17.26
N SER A 99 2.66 4.25 16.40
CA SER A 99 2.22 5.60 16.75
C SER A 99 0.69 5.74 16.67
N ARG A 100 0.11 6.64 17.46
CA ARG A 100 -1.32 7.02 17.39
C ARG A 100 -1.80 7.29 15.96
N ALA A 101 -1.01 8.00 15.15
CA ALA A 101 -1.35 8.29 13.75
C ALA A 101 -1.37 7.04 12.86
N THR A 102 -0.54 6.04 13.18
CA THR A 102 -0.54 4.76 12.46
C THR A 102 -1.74 3.91 12.86
N LEU A 103 -2.09 3.85 14.15
CA LEU A 103 -3.33 3.22 14.61
C LEU A 103 -4.59 3.89 14.06
N GLY A 104 -4.63 5.22 13.99
CA GLY A 104 -5.74 5.96 13.37
C GLY A 104 -5.95 5.59 11.90
N ARG A 105 -4.87 5.45 11.12
CA ARG A 105 -4.95 4.99 9.72
C ARG A 105 -5.35 3.52 9.60
N LEU A 106 -4.87 2.66 10.51
CA LEU A 106 -5.20 1.24 10.54
C LEU A 106 -6.67 1.00 10.88
N THR A 107 -7.17 1.63 11.93
CA THR A 107 -8.57 1.53 12.36
C THR A 107 -9.53 2.04 11.27
N GLN A 108 -9.20 3.15 10.60
CA GLN A 108 -9.93 3.63 9.42
C GLN A 108 -9.90 2.63 8.26
N LYS A 109 -8.73 2.06 7.95
CA LYS A 109 -8.58 1.06 6.87
C LYS A 109 -9.36 -0.22 7.14
N LEU A 110 -9.48 -0.61 8.41
CA LEU A 110 -10.23 -1.78 8.87
C LEU A 110 -11.73 -1.48 9.07
N ASN A 111 -12.21 -0.28 8.70
CA ASN A 111 -13.59 0.19 8.90
C ASN A 111 -14.09 0.16 10.35
N TYR A 112 -13.20 0.06 11.35
CA TYR A 112 -13.56 0.27 12.75
C TYR A 112 -13.66 1.78 13.00
N SER A 113 -14.85 2.33 12.74
CA SER A 113 -15.20 3.68 13.15
C SER A 113 -15.55 3.65 14.64
N PHE A 114 -14.68 4.17 15.50
CA PHE A 114 -15.03 4.42 16.91
C PHE A 114 -16.28 5.29 16.93
N LYS A 115 -17.39 4.73 17.38
CA LYS A 115 -18.64 5.47 17.55
C LYS A 115 -18.36 6.54 18.60
N LYS A 116 -18.36 7.81 18.20
CA LYS A 116 -18.11 8.93 19.13
C LYS A 116 -19.15 8.90 20.25
N LYS A 117 -18.76 8.45 21.44
CA LYS A 117 -19.50 8.76 22.67
C LYS A 117 -18.93 10.05 23.22
N HIS A 118 -19.75 11.10 23.22
CA HIS A 118 -19.43 12.35 23.89
C HIS A 118 -19.44 12.13 25.41
N TYR A 119 -18.35 11.61 25.96
CA TYR A 119 -18.08 11.67 27.40
C TYR A 119 -16.94 12.66 27.63
N THR A 120 -17.30 13.82 28.17
CA THR A 120 -16.33 14.78 28.71
C THR A 120 -15.66 14.16 29.93
N ARG A 121 -14.45 13.61 29.78
CA ARG A 121 -13.62 13.20 30.92
C ARG A 121 -13.18 14.47 31.65
N ARG A 122 -13.75 14.72 32.84
CA ARG A 122 -13.29 15.77 33.74
C ARG A 122 -11.84 15.45 34.12
N LYS A 123 -10.89 16.27 33.67
CA LYS A 123 -9.48 16.16 34.07
C LYS A 123 -9.41 16.19 35.60
N LYS A 124 -8.91 15.13 36.24
CA LYS A 124 -8.49 15.22 37.64
C LYS A 124 -7.29 16.15 37.68
N LYS A 125 -7.43 17.30 38.37
CA LYS A 125 -6.29 18.15 38.73
C LYS A 125 -5.38 17.31 39.62
N VAL A 126 -4.12 17.19 39.23
CA VAL A 126 -3.05 16.67 40.08
C VAL A 126 -2.76 17.81 41.05
N THR A 127 -3.14 17.65 42.32
CA THR A 127 -2.71 18.54 43.39
C THR A 127 -1.38 17.97 43.89
N GLY A 128 -0.33 18.79 43.87
CA GLY A 128 0.92 18.52 44.57
C GLY A 128 0.78 18.69 46.07
#